data_AF-A0A1I6BTH6-F1
#
_entry.id   AF-A0A1I6BTH6-F1
#
_cell.length_a   1.000
_cell.length_b   1.000
_cell.length_c   1.000
_cell.angle_alpha   90.00
_cell.angle_beta   90.00
_cell.angle_gamma   90.00
#
_symmetry.space_group_name_H-M   'P 1'
#
loop_
_entity.id
_entity.type
_entity.pdbx_description
1 polymer ?
#
loop_
_entity_poly.entity_id
_entity_poly.type
_entity_poly.pdbx_seq_one_letter_code
_entity_poly.pdbx_strand_id
1 'polypeptide(L)' 'MEKQAKINAATDELAVLEFDIDALESNHGLPVDEADLAAKQRRALDLYAELKELRKTLPTAQ' A
#
# COMPACT_ATOMS: atom_id res chain seq x y z
N MET A 1 -7.07 -11.88 17.08
CA MET A 1 -6.34 -10.59 17.16
C MET A 1 -5.23 -10.46 16.12
N GLU A 2 -4.47 -11.52 15.81
CA GLU A 2 -3.37 -11.48 14.83
C GLU A 2 -3.73 -10.92 13.44
N LYS A 3 -4.91 -11.28 12.89
CA LYS A 3 -5.36 -10.76 11.58
C LYS A 3 -5.61 -9.25 11.57
N GLN A 4 -6.12 -8.69 12.68
CA GLN A 4 -6.36 -7.25 12.79
C GLN A 4 -5.04 -6.48 12.83
N ALA A 5 -4.03 -7.01 13.53
CA ALA A 5 -2.69 -6.42 13.56
C ALA A 5 -2.04 -6.42 12.16
N LYS A 6 -2.18 -7.53 11.41
CA LYS A 6 -1.72 -7.62 10.02
C LYS A 6 -2.42 -6.61 9.10
N ILE A 7 -3.74 -6.45 9.24
CA ILE A 7 -4.50 -5.45 8.48
C ILE A 7 -4.02 -4.04 8.80
N ASN A 8 -3.81 -3.71 10.07
CA ASN A 8 -3.33 -2.39 10.46
C ASN A 8 -1.93 -2.13 9.89
N ALA A 9 -1.00 -3.08 10.05
CA ALA A 9 0.35 -2.95 9.51
C ALA A 9 0.38 -2.78 7.99
N ALA A 10 -0.39 -3.60 7.26
CA ALA A 10 -0.49 -3.49 5.80
C ALA A 10 -1.18 -2.18 5.35
N THR A 11 -2.10 -1.65 6.16
CA THR A 11 -2.73 -0.34 5.90
C THR A 11 -1.76 0.81 6.12
N ASP A 12 -0.96 0.76 7.19
CA ASP A 12 0.06 1.77 7.48
C ASP A 12 1.15 1.78 6.40
N GLU A 13 1.63 0.61 5.98
CA GLU A 13 2.62 0.48 4.90
C GLU A 13 2.07 1.03 3.57
N LEU A 14 0.80 0.74 3.27
CA LEU A 14 0.14 1.25 2.07
C LEU A 14 0.05 2.78 2.08
N ALA A 15 -0.32 3.39 3.21
CA ALA A 15 -0.40 4.84 3.33
C ALA A 15 0.95 5.54 3.10
N VAL A 16 2.05 4.93 3.58
CA VAL A 16 3.41 5.44 3.31
C VAL A 16 3.76 5.33 1.83
N LEU A 17 3.44 4.20 1.19
CA LEU A 17 3.70 4.02 -0.24
C LEU A 17 2.91 4.99 -1.11
N GLU A 18 1.65 5.24 -0.79
CA GLU A 18 0.81 6.21 -1.52
C GLU A 18 1.36 7.64 -1.39
N PHE A 19 1.84 8.02 -0.19
CA PHE A 19 2.51 9.30 0.01
C PHE A 19 3.82 9.41 -0.78
N ASP A 20 4.65 8.37 -0.78
CA ASP A 20 5.91 8.35 -1.54
C ASP A 20 5.66 8.44 -3.05
N ILE A 21 4.65 7.74 -3.56
CA ILE A 21 4.25 7.79 -4.97
C ILE A 21 3.79 9.20 -5.33
N ASP A 22 2.91 9.80 -4.53
CA ASP A 22 2.42 11.17 -4.75
C ASP A 22 3.58 12.18 -4.71
N ALA A 23 4.53 12.01 -3.79
CA ALA A 23 5.72 12.87 -3.70
C ALA A 23 6.64 12.72 -4.92
N LEU A 24 6.83 11.50 -5.44
CA LEU A 24 7.59 11.25 -6.66
C LEU A 24 6.90 11.87 -7.88
N GLU A 25 5.59 11.65 -8.04
CA GLU A 25 4.81 12.19 -9.16
C GLU A 25 4.68 13.72 -9.10
N SER A 26 4.61 14.29 -7.89
CA SER A 26 4.57 15.73 -7.65
C SER A 26 5.94 16.41 -7.74
N ASN A 27 7.01 15.69 -8.06
CA ASN A 27 8.35 16.26 -8.13
C ASN A 27 8.50 17.13 -9.40
N HIS A 28 7.94 18.35 -9.33
CA HIS A 28 7.77 19.35 -10.39
C HIS A 28 9.07 19.63 -11.17
N GLY A 29 9.37 18.80 -12.18
CA GLY A 29 10.47 18.99 -13.13
C GLY A 29 11.79 18.32 -12.74
N LEU A 30 11.83 17.51 -11.67
CA LEU A 30 12.99 16.65 -11.38
C LEU A 30 12.76 15.27 -12.00
N PRO A 31 13.80 14.63 -12.55
CA PRO A 31 13.68 13.28 -13.07
C PRO A 31 13.29 12.34 -11.93
N VAL A 32 12.12 11.72 -12.07
CA VAL A 32 11.67 10.65 -11.20
C VAL A 32 12.40 9.38 -11.60
N ASP A 33 12.86 8.62 -10.62
CA ASP A 33 13.35 7.27 -10.88
C ASP A 33 12.15 6.38 -11.21
N GLU A 34 11.92 6.16 -12.50
CA GLU A 34 10.78 5.37 -13.01
C GLU A 34 10.81 3.93 -12.48
N ALA A 35 11.99 3.37 -12.19
CA ALA A 35 12.12 2.03 -11.64
C ALA A 35 11.68 2.00 -10.17
N ASP A 36 12.05 3.02 -9.38
CA ASP A 36 11.59 3.17 -7.99
C ASP A 36 10.08 3.42 -7.93
N LEU A 37 9.55 4.30 -8.79
CA LEU A 37 8.11 4.55 -8.89
C LEU A 37 7.34 3.28 -9.24
N ALA A 38 7.79 2.54 -10.26
CA ALA A 38 7.16 1.28 -10.66
C ALA A 38 7.22 0.22 -9.55
N ALA A 39 8.34 0.14 -8.81
CA ALA A 39 8.48 -0.78 -7.67
C ALA A 39 7.51 -0.42 -6.53
N LYS A 40 7.37 0.87 -6.20
CA LYS A 40 6.43 1.35 -5.17
C LYS A 40 4.98 1.11 -5.56
N GLN A 41 4.60 1.43 -6.81
CA GLN A 41 3.26 1.16 -7.33
C GLN A 41 2.95 -0.34 -7.32
N ARG A 42 3.93 -1.19 -7.70
CA ARG A 42 3.75 -2.64 -7.65
C ARG A 42 3.52 -3.13 -6.21
N ARG A 43 4.32 -2.64 -5.26
CA ARG A 43 4.16 -2.99 -3.85
C ARG A 43 2.81 -2.56 -3.28
N ALA A 44 2.33 -1.36 -3.64
CA ALA A 44 1.01 -0.88 -3.25
C ALA A 44 -0.10 -1.82 -3.76
N LEU A 45 -0.03 -2.26 -5.02
CA LEU A 45 -0.98 -3.23 -5.59
C LEU A 45 -0.97 -4.58 -4.85
N ASP A 46 0.20 -5.09 -4.50
CA ASP A 46 0.33 -6.34 -3.74
C ASP A 46 -0.28 -6.20 -2.33
N LEU A 47 -0.07 -5.07 -1.65
CA LEU A 47 -0.70 -4.78 -0.35
C LEU A 47 -2.22 -4.65 -0.45
N TYR A 48 -2.74 -4.02 -1.51
CA TYR A 48 -4.17 -3.97 -1.77
C TYR A 48 -4.79 -5.37 -1.91
N ALA A 49 -4.10 -6.27 -2.61
CA ALA A 49 -4.54 -7.66 -2.74
C ALA A 49 -4.50 -8.39 -1.39
N GLU A 50 -3.42 -8.23 -0.60
CA GLU A 50 -3.28 -8.81 0.73
C GLU A 50 -4.38 -8.32 1.68
N LEU A 51 -4.62 -7.00 1.74
CA LEU A 51 -5.67 -6.39 2.56
C LEU A 51 -7.05 -6.92 2.17
N LYS A 52 -7.33 -7.08 0.87
CA LYS A 52 -8.60 -7.64 0.39
C LYS A 52 -8.80 -9.08 0.89
N GLU A 53 -7.77 -9.92 0.81
CA GLU A 53 -7.85 -11.30 1.29
C GLU A 53 -7.98 -11.36 2.83
N LEU A 54 -7.20 -10.56 3.56
CA LEU A 54 -7.29 -10.47 5.01
C LEU A 54 -8.68 -10.05 5.47
N ARG A 55 -9.28 -9.04 4.81
CA ARG A 55 -10.63 -8.53 5.12
C ARG A 55 -11.75 -9.53 4.78
N LYS A 56 -11.62 -10.32 3.72
CA LYS A 56 -12.56 -11.42 3.43
C LYS A 56 -12.57 -12.49 4.52
N THR A 57 -11.43 -12.69 5.17
CA THR A 57 -11.27 -13.75 6.18
C THR A 57 -11.58 -13.29 7.61
N LEU A 58 -11.90 -12.00 7.79
CA LEU A 58 -12.52 -11.51 9.01
C LEU A 58 -14.00 -11.92 8.96
N PRO A 59 -14.52 -12.65 9.96
CA PRO A 59 -15.95 -12.84 10.05
C PRO A 59 -16.58 -11.45 10.10
N THR A 60 -17.46 -11.14 9.14
CA THR A 60 -18.36 -10.00 9.26
C THR A 60 -19.02 -10.13 10.62
N ALA A 61 -18.81 -9.15 11.50
CA ALA A 61 -19.52 -9.09 12.77
C ALA A 61 -21.02 -9.05 12.42
N GLN A 62 -21.70 -10.17 12.64
CA GLN A 62 -23.15 -10.26 12.68
C GLN A 62 -23.64 -9.78 14.03
#